data_AF-A0A917YAR0-F1
#
_entry.id   AF-A0A917YAR0-F1
#
_cell.length_a   1.000
_cell.length_b   1.000
_cell.length_c   1.000
_cell.angle_alpha   90.00
_cell.angle_beta   90.00
_cell.angle_gamma   90.00
#
_symmetry.space_group_name_H-M   'P 1'
#
loop_
_entity.id
_entity.type
_entity.pdbx_description
1 polymer ?
#
loop_
_entity_poly.entity_id
_entity_poly.type
_entity_poly.pdbx_seq_one_letter_code
_entity_poly.pdbx_strand_id
1 'polypeptide(L)'
;MSESELSPEDRPVDLYLDLLRLRMTPADFALLRRMVDPVLEAIQEQRAGPIELTLDGAEADSVSQEVRDEASLVVAVAVTGRLDNQIVEIETEETGPVRVVTDSGTAADPARCQEIADFIGERHRQDEELRGIAEVSGLPTDV
;
A
#
# COMPACT_ATOMS: atom_id res chain seq x y z
N MET A 1 -14.48 38.03 -14.77
CA MET A 1 -14.92 37.07 -15.80
C MET A 1 -14.41 35.73 -15.35
N SER A 2 -15.32 34.81 -15.08
CA SER A 2 -15.04 33.55 -14.39
C SER A 2 -14.21 32.64 -15.28
N GLU A 3 -12.95 32.45 -14.90
CA GLU A 3 -12.20 31.27 -15.31
C GLU A 3 -12.82 30.10 -14.54
N SER A 4 -13.81 29.47 -15.17
CA SER A 4 -14.26 28.14 -14.79
C SER A 4 -13.14 27.16 -15.14
N GLU A 5 -12.14 27.08 -14.26
CA GLU A 5 -11.22 25.95 -14.20
C GLU A 5 -11.99 24.74 -13.64
N LEU A 6 -12.76 24.07 -14.51
CA LEU A 6 -12.96 22.64 -14.28
C LEU A 6 -11.63 21.97 -14.67
N SER A 7 -10.79 21.86 -13.64
CA SER A 7 -9.41 21.33 -13.56
C SER A 7 -9.40 19.79 -13.62
N PRO A 8 -8.25 19.15 -13.92
CA PRO A 8 -8.16 17.88 -14.69
C PRO A 8 -9.13 16.83 -14.15
N GLU A 9 -10.04 16.39 -15.03
CA GLU A 9 -11.10 15.43 -14.76
C GLU A 9 -10.54 14.18 -14.01
N ASP A 10 -10.87 14.14 -12.72
CA ASP A 10 -10.85 13.04 -11.75
C ASP A 10 -9.58 12.19 -11.69
N ARG A 11 -8.69 12.50 -10.74
CA ARG A 11 -7.64 11.55 -10.33
C ARG A 11 -8.38 10.26 -9.93
N PRO A 12 -7.99 9.06 -10.43
CA PRO A 12 -8.62 7.78 -10.07
C PRO A 12 -8.83 7.61 -8.55
N VAL A 13 -7.96 8.23 -7.76
CA VAL A 13 -8.04 8.34 -6.30
C VAL A 13 -9.33 9.02 -5.82
N ASP A 14 -9.69 10.16 -6.40
CA ASP A 14 -10.87 10.95 -6.01
C ASP A 14 -12.15 10.13 -6.26
N LEU A 15 -12.24 9.50 -7.44
CA LEU A 15 -13.33 8.59 -7.76
C LEU A 15 -13.42 7.42 -6.78
N TYR A 16 -12.29 6.80 -6.43
CA TYR A 16 -12.25 5.69 -5.49
C TYR A 16 -12.70 6.13 -4.08
N LEU A 17 -12.23 7.29 -3.61
CA LEU A 17 -12.61 7.85 -2.32
C LEU A 17 -14.10 8.22 -2.27
N ASP A 18 -14.67 8.73 -3.36
CA ASP A 18 -16.11 9.01 -3.44
C ASP A 18 -16.95 7.73 -3.37
N LEU A 19 -16.51 6.64 -4.00
CA LEU A 19 -17.15 5.33 -3.87
C LEU A 19 -17.08 4.81 -2.43
N LEU A 20 -15.92 4.92 -1.78
CA LEU A 20 -15.74 4.51 -0.38
C LEU A 20 -16.63 5.32 0.57
N ARG A 21 -16.76 6.63 0.33
CA ARG A 21 -17.64 7.50 1.11
C ARG A 21 -19.11 7.05 1.09
N LEU A 22 -19.55 6.43 0.00
CA LEU A 22 -20.91 5.90 -0.13
C LEU A 22 -21.07 4.52 0.52
N ARG A 23 -20.01 3.71 0.57
CA ARG A 23 -20.07 2.32 1.06
C ARG A 23 -19.76 2.18 2.55
N MET A 24 -18.84 3.00 3.07
CA MET A 24 -18.33 2.89 4.44
C MET A 24 -19.17 3.70 5.43
N THR A 25 -19.06 3.35 6.72
CA THR A 25 -19.61 4.21 7.76
C THR A 25 -18.83 5.54 7.80
N PRO A 26 -19.45 6.66 8.22
CA PRO A 26 -18.74 7.93 8.34
C PRO A 26 -17.51 7.86 9.25
N ALA A 27 -17.54 7.00 10.27
CA ALA A 27 -16.42 6.80 11.19
C ALA A 27 -15.26 6.07 10.51
N ASP A 28 -15.53 4.98 9.79
CA ASP A 28 -14.51 4.21 9.07
C ASP A 28 -13.89 5.03 7.92
N PHE A 29 -14.71 5.79 7.20
CA PHE A 29 -14.23 6.68 6.15
C PHE A 29 -13.32 7.78 6.70
N ALA A 30 -13.64 8.34 7.88
CA ALA A 30 -12.78 9.33 8.53
C ALA A 30 -11.44 8.71 8.98
N LEU A 31 -11.45 7.48 9.50
CA LEU A 31 -10.23 6.74 9.84
C LEU A 31 -9.37 6.47 8.59
N LEU A 32 -9.99 5.99 7.51
CA LEU A 32 -9.31 5.78 6.23
C LEU A 32 -8.65 7.06 5.73
N ARG A 33 -9.37 8.19 5.73
CA ARG A 33 -8.83 9.50 5.33
C ARG A 33 -7.59 9.90 6.14
N ARG A 34 -7.63 9.69 7.46
CA ARG A 34 -6.48 9.97 8.34
C ARG A 34 -5.25 9.12 8.01
N MET A 35 -5.43 7.89 7.52
CA MET A 35 -4.34 7.02 7.07
C MET A 35 -3.77 7.44 5.72
N VAL A 36 -4.63 7.75 4.76
CA VAL A 36 -4.20 7.94 3.36
C VAL A 36 -3.79 9.37 3.04
N ASP A 37 -4.38 10.40 3.67
CA ASP A 37 -4.13 11.80 3.33
C ASP A 37 -2.64 12.20 3.42
N PRO A 38 -1.89 11.85 4.48
CA PRO A 38 -0.47 12.16 4.56
C PRO A 38 0.35 11.49 3.46
N VAL A 39 -0.03 10.26 3.10
CA VAL A 39 0.61 9.49 2.04
C VAL A 39 0.33 10.08 0.67
N LEU A 40 -0.92 10.45 0.41
CA LEU A 40 -1.33 11.10 -0.85
C LEU A 40 -0.65 12.45 -1.04
N GLU A 41 -0.43 13.20 0.04
CA GLU A 41 0.37 14.44 0.02
C GLU A 41 1.84 14.13 -0.30
N ALA A 42 2.45 13.14 0.37
CA ALA A 42 3.83 12.74 0.11
C ALA A 42 4.08 12.27 -1.35
N ILE A 43 3.13 11.53 -1.94
CA ILE A 43 3.17 11.10 -3.35
C ILE A 43 3.13 12.31 -4.28
N GLN A 44 2.25 13.28 -4.02
CA GLN A 44 2.16 14.51 -4.82
C GLN A 44 3.43 15.35 -4.75
N GLU A 45 4.05 15.40 -3.58
CA GLU A 45 5.31 16.09 -3.36
C GLU A 45 6.54 15.32 -3.87
N GLN A 46 6.37 14.12 -4.43
CA GLN A 46 7.44 13.25 -4.91
C GLN A 46 8.50 12.97 -3.84
N ARG A 47 8.08 12.86 -2.56
CA ARG A 47 9.00 12.50 -1.47
C ARG A 47 9.44 11.06 -1.65
N ALA A 48 10.74 10.84 -1.82
CA ALA A 48 11.33 9.51 -1.95
C ALA A 48 11.54 8.88 -0.57
N GLY A 49 10.85 7.77 -0.29
CA GLY A 49 11.05 6.99 0.93
C GLY A 49 10.01 5.86 1.06
N PRO A 50 10.23 4.90 1.97
CA PRO A 50 9.22 3.92 2.35
C PRO A 50 7.95 4.64 2.80
N ILE A 51 6.81 4.23 2.26
CA ILE A 51 5.50 4.75 2.64
C ILE A 51 4.91 3.79 3.67
N GLU A 52 4.82 4.24 4.91
CA GLU A 52 4.14 3.50 5.96
C GLU A 52 2.70 4.00 6.12
N LEU A 53 1.74 3.09 6.01
CA LEU A 53 0.32 3.33 6.27
C LEU A 53 0.03 3.04 7.74
N THR A 54 0.57 3.86 8.64
CA THR A 54 0.41 3.68 10.09
C THR A 54 -0.40 4.81 10.69
N LEU A 55 -1.21 4.47 11.70
CA LEU A 55 -1.76 5.45 12.64
C LEU A 55 -0.91 5.38 13.90
N ASP A 56 -0.63 6.52 14.52
CA ASP A 56 0.10 6.55 15.77
C ASP A 56 -0.82 6.23 16.97
N GLY A 57 -0.36 5.39 17.89
CA GLY A 57 -0.99 5.15 19.19
C GLY A 57 -2.15 4.15 19.20
N ALA A 58 -3.02 4.26 20.20
CA ALA A 58 -4.10 3.30 20.51
C ALA A 58 -5.16 3.15 19.38
N GLU A 59 -5.12 4.02 18.37
CA GLU A 59 -6.03 3.96 17.24
C GLU A 59 -5.62 2.90 16.22
N ALA A 60 -4.33 2.57 16.09
CA ALA A 60 -3.82 1.54 15.18
C ALA A 60 -4.41 0.14 15.46
N ASP A 61 -4.56 -0.18 16.76
CA ASP A 61 -5.13 -1.43 17.26
C ASP A 61 -6.64 -1.52 17.05
N SER A 62 -7.31 -0.38 16.85
CA SER A 62 -8.77 -0.31 16.68
C SER A 62 -9.23 -0.36 15.22
N VAL A 63 -8.31 -0.22 14.26
CA VAL A 63 -8.66 -0.18 12.84
C VAL A 63 -8.96 -1.59 12.34
N SER A 64 -10.13 -1.77 11.74
CA SER A 64 -10.53 -3.03 11.13
C SER A 64 -9.64 -3.36 9.92
N GLN A 65 -9.48 -4.65 9.64
CA GLN A 65 -8.71 -5.08 8.47
C GLN A 65 -9.29 -4.52 7.16
N GLU A 66 -10.61 -4.39 7.07
CA GLU A 66 -11.29 -3.81 5.92
C GLU A 66 -10.84 -2.36 5.67
N VAL A 67 -10.72 -1.52 6.71
CA VAL A 67 -10.24 -0.14 6.55
C VAL A 67 -8.77 -0.10 6.11
N ARG A 68 -7.92 -1.00 6.64
CA ARG A 68 -6.51 -1.10 6.23
C ARG A 68 -6.36 -1.53 4.77
N ASP A 69 -7.20 -2.46 4.34
CA ASP A 69 -7.23 -2.96 2.97
C ASP A 69 -7.62 -1.84 2.00
N GLU A 70 -8.70 -1.12 2.31
CA GLU A 70 -9.13 0.00 1.48
C GLU A 70 -8.11 1.14 1.46
N ALA A 71 -7.44 1.42 2.58
CA ALA A 71 -6.34 2.39 2.61
C ALA A 71 -5.17 1.97 1.69
N SER A 72 -4.82 0.68 1.68
CA SER A 72 -3.78 0.13 0.80
C SER A 72 -4.18 0.25 -0.67
N LEU A 73 -5.45 0.00 -1.00
CA LEU A 73 -5.98 0.15 -2.35
C LEU A 73 -6.01 1.61 -2.81
N VAL A 74 -6.39 2.56 -1.96
CA VAL A 74 -6.33 4.00 -2.27
C VAL A 74 -4.90 4.42 -2.65
N VAL A 75 -3.90 3.98 -1.88
CA VAL A 75 -2.49 4.27 -2.19
C VAL A 75 -2.06 3.62 -3.49
N ALA A 76 -2.45 2.37 -3.74
CA ALA A 76 -2.15 1.71 -5.00
C ALA A 76 -2.78 2.44 -6.20
N VAL A 77 -4.02 2.91 -6.08
CA VAL A 77 -4.68 3.75 -7.09
C VAL A 77 -3.89 5.04 -7.32
N ALA A 78 -3.38 5.67 -6.26
CA ALA A 78 -2.59 6.89 -6.37
C ALA A 78 -1.24 6.68 -7.07
N VAL A 79 -0.58 5.55 -6.80
CA VAL A 79 0.73 5.21 -7.38
C VAL A 79 0.59 4.71 -8.82
N THR A 80 -0.42 3.88 -9.10
CA THR A 80 -0.55 3.17 -10.38
C THR A 80 -1.49 3.88 -11.37
N GLY A 81 -2.38 4.74 -10.88
CA GLY A 81 -3.48 5.31 -11.66
C GLY A 81 -4.56 4.29 -12.04
N ARG A 82 -4.54 3.08 -11.49
CA ARG A 82 -5.46 1.98 -11.83
C ARG A 82 -6.50 1.76 -10.75
N LEU A 83 -7.74 1.47 -11.16
CA LEU A 83 -8.85 1.14 -10.25
C LEU A 83 -9.05 -0.35 -10.05
N ASP A 84 -8.44 -1.19 -10.90
CA ASP A 84 -8.55 -2.65 -10.87
C ASP A 84 -7.48 -3.29 -9.97
N ASN A 85 -6.92 -2.53 -9.03
CA ASN A 85 -6.04 -3.05 -8.01
C ASN A 85 -6.83 -3.91 -7.02
N GLN A 86 -6.21 -5.00 -6.57
CA GLN A 86 -6.77 -5.90 -5.57
C GLN A 86 -5.67 -6.45 -4.67
N ILE A 87 -6.06 -6.86 -3.47
CA ILE A 87 -5.17 -7.54 -2.53
C ILE A 87 -5.27 -9.04 -2.76
N VAL A 88 -4.12 -9.68 -2.95
CA VAL A 88 -3.98 -11.13 -3.00
C VAL A 88 -3.04 -11.60 -1.91
N GLU A 89 -3.28 -12.79 -1.40
CA GLU A 89 -2.35 -13.48 -0.49
C GLU A 89 -1.47 -14.40 -1.33
N ILE A 90 -0.16 -14.25 -1.16
CA ILE A 90 0.86 -15.02 -1.87
C ILE A 90 1.65 -15.80 -0.84
N GLU A 91 1.66 -17.12 -1.00
CA GLU A 91 2.48 -18.01 -0.18
C GLU A 91 3.95 -17.89 -0.59
N THR A 92 4.82 -17.63 0.39
CA THR A 92 6.27 -17.63 0.19
C THR A 92 6.90 -18.69 1.09
N GLU A 93 7.89 -19.42 0.58
CA GLU A 93 8.55 -20.48 1.36
C GLU A 93 9.31 -19.91 2.57
N GLU A 94 9.87 -18.71 2.43
CA GLU A 94 10.75 -18.10 3.43
C GLU A 94 9.98 -17.29 4.49
N THR A 95 8.97 -16.51 4.08
CA THR A 95 8.29 -15.56 4.97
C THR A 95 6.86 -15.97 5.34
N GLY A 96 6.34 -17.05 4.74
CA GLY A 96 4.93 -17.45 4.87
C GLY A 96 4.00 -16.62 3.98
N PRO A 97 2.69 -16.54 4.30
CA PRO A 97 1.73 -15.80 3.50
C PRO A 97 1.95 -14.29 3.58
N VAL A 98 2.11 -13.65 2.43
CA VAL A 98 2.30 -12.20 2.28
C VAL A 98 1.15 -11.61 1.47
N ARG A 99 0.59 -10.50 1.96
CA ARG A 99 -0.51 -9.79 1.27
C ARG A 99 0.08 -8.74 0.34
N VAL A 100 -0.25 -8.84 -0.95
CA VAL A 100 0.29 -7.98 -2.02
C VAL A 100 -0.85 -7.28 -2.73
N VAL A 101 -0.69 -5.98 -2.98
CA VAL A 101 -1.58 -5.23 -3.87
C VAL A 101 -1.07 -5.36 -5.31
N THR A 102 -1.91 -5.81 -6.22
CA THR A 102 -1.56 -5.94 -7.64
C THR A 102 -2.79 -5.76 -8.52
N ASP A 103 -2.59 -5.63 -9.83
CA ASP A 103 -3.69 -5.49 -10.77
C ASP A 103 -4.43 -6.81 -11.02
N SER A 104 -5.70 -6.71 -11.40
CA SER A 104 -6.59 -7.85 -11.63
C SER A 104 -6.01 -8.94 -12.56
N GLY A 105 -5.28 -8.53 -13.60
CA GLY A 105 -4.64 -9.45 -14.54
C GLY A 105 -3.51 -10.25 -13.91
N THR A 106 -2.66 -9.59 -13.13
CA THR A 106 -1.57 -10.24 -12.41
C THR A 106 -2.09 -11.16 -11.31
N ALA A 107 -3.10 -10.72 -10.57
CA ALA A 107 -3.73 -11.52 -9.53
C ALA A 107 -4.38 -12.82 -10.04
N ALA A 108 -4.88 -12.81 -11.29
CA ALA A 108 -5.49 -13.96 -11.92
C ALA A 108 -4.48 -14.91 -12.60
N ASP A 109 -3.20 -14.55 -12.66
CA ASP A 109 -2.14 -15.30 -13.34
C ASP A 109 -1.23 -15.99 -12.30
N PRO A 110 -1.37 -17.31 -12.09
CA PRO A 110 -0.56 -18.04 -11.12
C PRO A 110 0.95 -17.97 -11.40
N ALA A 111 1.36 -17.85 -12.67
CA ALA A 111 2.77 -17.76 -13.01
C ALA A 111 3.35 -16.42 -12.52
N ARG A 112 2.61 -15.32 -12.70
CA ARG A 112 3.03 -14.02 -12.16
C ARG A 112 3.00 -13.96 -10.64
N CYS A 113 2.01 -14.58 -10.01
CA CYS A 113 1.99 -14.69 -8.54
C CYS A 113 3.21 -15.47 -8.03
N GLN A 114 3.64 -16.52 -8.73
CA GLN A 114 4.86 -17.25 -8.40
C GLN A 114 6.11 -16.38 -8.58
N GLU A 115 6.20 -15.61 -9.67
CA GLU A 115 7.32 -14.67 -9.87
C GLU A 115 7.43 -13.65 -8.73
N ILE A 116 6.29 -13.15 -8.24
CA ILE A 116 6.25 -12.25 -7.08
C ILE A 116 6.70 -12.98 -5.81
N ALA A 117 6.23 -14.22 -5.57
CA ALA A 117 6.64 -15.03 -4.43
C ALA A 117 8.16 -15.27 -4.40
N ASP A 118 8.72 -15.65 -5.54
CA ASP A 118 10.15 -15.91 -5.72
C ASP A 118 10.96 -14.62 -5.47
N PHE A 119 10.49 -13.48 -5.98
CA PHE A 119 11.13 -12.19 -5.76
C PHE A 119 11.13 -11.79 -4.28
N ILE A 120 10.00 -11.96 -3.58
CA ILE A 120 9.89 -11.66 -2.14
C ILE A 120 10.84 -12.56 -1.34
N GLY A 121 10.86 -13.87 -1.64
CA GLY A 121 11.73 -14.82 -0.96
C GLY A 121 13.22 -14.53 -1.19
N GLU A 122 13.62 -14.23 -2.42
CA GLU A 122 15.00 -13.85 -2.73
C GLU A 122 15.40 -12.55 -2.02
N ARG A 123 14.52 -11.54 -2.01
CA ARG A 123 14.77 -10.29 -1.29
C ARG A 123 14.94 -10.53 0.21
N HIS A 124 14.11 -11.37 0.81
CA HIS A 124 14.24 -11.73 2.22
C HIS A 124 15.58 -12.40 2.52
N ARG A 125 16.00 -13.39 1.70
CA ARG A 125 17.30 -14.06 1.84
C ARG A 125 18.47 -13.06 1.74
N GLN A 126 18.40 -12.09 0.83
CA GLN A 126 19.41 -11.04 0.71
C GLN A 126 19.45 -10.12 1.93
N ASP A 127 18.30 -9.71 2.44
CA ASP A 127 18.23 -8.86 3.63
C ASP A 127 18.76 -9.61 4.88
N GLU A 128 18.50 -10.91 5.01
CA GLU A 128 19.08 -11.76 6.06
C GLU A 128 20.60 -11.93 5.93
N GLU A 129 21.12 -12.13 4.72
CA GLU A 129 22.57 -12.20 4.47
C GLU A 129 23.26 -10.88 4.87
N LEU A 130 22.70 -9.75 4.44
CA LEU A 130 23.21 -8.43 4.79
C LEU A 130 23.19 -8.19 6.30
N ARG A 131 22.11 -8.61 6.98
CA ARG A 131 22.02 -8.56 8.44
C ARG A 131 23.11 -9.41 9.09
N GLY A 132 23.34 -10.64 8.63
CA GLY A 132 24.39 -11.51 9.16
C GLY A 132 25.80 -10.91 8.99
N ILE A 133 26.07 -10.27 7.85
CA ILE A 133 27.32 -9.54 7.61
C ILE A 133 27.46 -8.35 8.59
N ALA A 134 26.39 -7.58 8.79
CA ALA A 134 26.38 -6.45 9.71
C ALA A 134 26.65 -6.91 11.15
N GLU A 135 26.01 -7.99 11.60
CA GLU A 135 26.19 -8.58 12.93
C GLU A 135 27.65 -8.99 13.18
N VAL A 136 28.28 -9.70 12.22
CA VAL A 136 29.69 -10.12 12.33
C VAL A 136 30.65 -8.92 12.24
N SER A 137 30.26 -7.86 11.55
CA SER A 137 31.06 -6.64 11.37
C SER A 137 30.90 -5.62 12.51
N GLY A 138 30.00 -5.88 13.47
CA GLY A 138 29.68 -4.92 14.54
C GLY A 138 28.94 -3.68 14.05
N LEU A 139 28.28 -3.76 12.89
CA LEU A 139 27.45 -2.70 12.32
C LEU A 139 26.01 -2.81 12.84
N PRO A 140 25.28 -1.69 12.94
CA PRO A 140 23.87 -1.72 13.31
C PRO A 140 23.02 -2.45 12.26
N THR A 141 22.04 -3.20 12.72
CA THR A 141 21.15 -4.06 11.90
C THR A 141 19.75 -3.52 11.72
N ASP A 142 19.39 -2.47 12.48
CA ASP A 142 18.07 -1.83 12.40
C ASP A 142 18.19 -0.60 11.50
N VAL A 143 17.70 -0.71 10.26
CA VAL A 143 17.52 0.39 9.30
C VAL A 143 16.13 0.34 8.72
#